data_AF-A0A0K2RAI3-F1
#
_entry.id   AF-A0A0K2RAI3-F1
#
_cell.length_a   1.000
_cell.length_b   1.000
_cell.length_c   1.000
_cell.angle_alpha   90.00
_cell.angle_beta   90.00
_cell.angle_gamma   90.00
#
_symmetry.space_group_name_H-M   'P 1'
#
loop_
_entity.id
_entity.type
_entity.pdbx_description
1 polymer ?
#
loop_
_entity_poly.entity_id
_entity_poly.type
_entity_poly.pdbx_seq_one_letter_code
_entity_poly.pdbx_strand_id
1 'polypeptide(L)'
;MASTFDPALTESTHLINAHLVHIYKVGGGTIGHRYQGNWAYRVNQNGRVVASGEDLYTGMPKTHDEVAALALEFSLEPGGAGR
;
A
#
# COMPACT_ATOMS: atom_id res chain seq x y z
N MET A 1 -1.85 8.44 -15.90
CA MET A 1 -0.97 7.27 -15.70
C MET A 1 -1.81 6.21 -15.01
N ALA A 2 -2.02 5.07 -15.64
CA ALA A 2 -2.71 3.95 -14.99
C ALA A 2 -1.66 3.23 -14.13
N SER A 3 -1.75 3.35 -12.80
CA SER A 3 -1.01 2.48 -11.89
C SER A 3 -1.49 1.05 -12.17
N THR A 4 -0.65 0.28 -12.86
CA THR A 4 -0.95 -1.09 -13.27
C THR A 4 -0.85 -1.96 -12.03
N PHE A 5 -1.95 -1.99 -11.29
CA PHE A 5 -2.12 -2.92 -10.19
C PHE A 5 -2.12 -4.33 -10.79
N ASP A 6 -1.08 -5.13 -10.53
CA ASP A 6 -0.93 -6.47 -11.09
C ASP A 6 -1.77 -7.47 -10.27
N PRO A 7 -2.87 -8.02 -10.83
CA PRO A 7 -3.72 -8.97 -10.12
C PRO A 7 -3.07 -10.34 -9.91
N ALA A 8 -1.90 -10.62 -10.52
CA ALA A 8 -1.16 -11.85 -10.31
C ALA A 8 -0.34 -11.84 -9.00
N LEU A 9 -0.19 -10.67 -8.37
CA LEU A 9 0.49 -10.53 -7.09
C LEU A 9 -0.48 -10.74 -5.94
N THR A 10 0.01 -11.37 -4.87
CA THR A 10 -0.76 -11.57 -3.65
C THR A 10 -1.12 -10.21 -3.04
N GLU A 11 -2.37 -9.80 -3.22
CA GLU A 11 -2.93 -8.59 -2.66
C GLU A 11 -3.51 -8.87 -1.27
N SER A 12 -3.25 -7.96 -0.33
CA SER A 12 -3.97 -7.88 0.93
C SER A 12 -4.80 -6.61 0.96
N THR A 13 -6.10 -6.75 1.23
CA THR A 13 -7.04 -5.63 1.33
C THR A 13 -7.43 -5.42 2.77
N HIS A 14 -7.32 -4.18 3.25
CA HIS A 14 -7.62 -3.79 4.62
C HIS A 14 -8.62 -2.63 4.61
N LEU A 15 -9.66 -2.71 5.45
CA LEU A 15 -10.55 -1.58 5.71
C LEU A 15 -10.10 -0.89 6.99
N ILE A 16 -9.52 0.31 6.88
CA ILE A 16 -8.96 1.06 8.00
C ILE A 16 -9.60 2.46 8.00
N ASN A 17 -10.28 2.85 9.09
CA ASN A 17 -10.94 4.17 9.22
C ASN A 17 -11.83 4.55 8.02
N ALA A 18 -12.65 3.62 7.52
CA ALA A 18 -13.47 3.79 6.31
C ALA A 18 -12.70 4.02 4.98
N HIS A 19 -11.40 3.75 4.96
CA HIS A 19 -10.57 3.71 3.76
C HIS A 19 -10.23 2.28 3.41
N LEU A 20 -10.41 1.91 2.15
CA LEU A 20 -10.04 0.60 1.62
C LEU A 20 -8.62 0.67 1.09
N VAL A 21 -7.70 0.02 1.79
CA VAL A 21 -6.26 0.02 1.50
C VAL A 21 -5.89 -1.32 0.90
N HIS A 22 -5.35 -1.29 -0.30
CA HIS A 22 -4.83 -2.45 -1.01
C HIS A 22 -3.31 -2.39 -0.98
N ILE A 23 -2.67 -3.46 -0.55
CA ILE A 23 -1.21 -3.58 -0.48
C ILE A 23 -0.75 -4.87 -1.15
N TYR A 24 0.34 -4.78 -1.89
CA TYR A 24 1.10 -5.96 -2.29
C TYR A 24 2.60 -5.67 -2.27
N LYS A 25 3.39 -6.73 -2.09
CA LYS A 25 4.85 -6.64 -2.16
C LYS A 25 5.32 -6.66 -3.62
N VAL A 26 6.08 -5.64 -4.02
CA VAL A 26 6.72 -5.62 -5.35
C VAL A 26 7.73 -6.77 -5.43
N GLY A 27 7.62 -7.60 -6.47
CA GLY A 27 8.40 -8.84 -6.61
C GLY A 27 7.78 -10.07 -5.96
N GLY A 28 6.58 -9.94 -5.38
CA GLY A 28 5.84 -11.05 -4.79
C GLY A 28 6.12 -11.26 -3.29
N GLY A 29 5.14 -11.86 -2.61
CA GLY A 29 5.21 -12.15 -1.19
C GLY A 29 4.00 -12.96 -0.72
N THR A 30 4.12 -13.48 0.50
CA THR A 30 3.08 -14.24 1.19
C THR A 30 2.54 -13.39 2.34
N ILE A 31 1.21 -13.32 2.49
CA ILE A 31 0.58 -12.57 3.58
C ILE A 31 1.05 -13.11 4.94
N GLY A 32 1.22 -12.20 5.91
CA GLY A 32 1.73 -12.52 7.25
C GLY A 32 3.26 -12.63 7.37
N HIS A 33 3.99 -12.74 6.26
CA HIS A 33 5.45 -12.69 6.27
C HIS A 33 5.98 -11.26 6.18
N ARG A 34 7.19 -11.06 6.71
CA ARG A 34 7.89 -9.77 6.67
C ARG A 34 8.82 -9.69 5.47
N TYR A 35 8.72 -8.59 4.72
CA TYR A 35 9.57 -8.33 3.55
C TYR A 35 10.15 -6.92 3.61
N GLN A 36 11.39 -6.78 3.14
CA GLN A 36 12.04 -5.48 2.93
C GLN A 36 11.89 -5.04 1.47
N GLY A 37 11.98 -3.74 1.23
CA GLY A 37 12.02 -3.15 -0.11
C GLY A 37 10.76 -2.37 -0.44
N ASN A 38 10.47 -2.29 -1.74
CA ASN A 38 9.34 -1.50 -2.25
C ASN A 38 8.03 -2.26 -2.11
N TRP A 39 6.99 -1.50 -1.80
CA TRP A 39 5.61 -1.94 -1.70
C TRP A 39 4.75 -1.09 -2.59
N ALA A 40 3.70 -1.71 -3.11
CA ALA A 40 2.69 -1.00 -3.85
C ALA A 40 1.44 -0.89 -3.00
N TYR A 41 0.79 0.26 -3.12
CA TYR A 41 -0.38 0.60 -2.34
C TYR A 41 -1.42 1.33 -3.17
N ARG A 42 -2.68 1.15 -2.78
CA ARG A 42 -3.82 1.93 -3.28
C ARG A 42 -4.80 2.15 -2.13
N VAL A 43 -5.09 3.41 -1.85
CA VAL A 43 -6.08 3.83 -0.85
C VAL A 43 -7.31 4.35 -1.57
N ASN A 44 -8.47 3.75 -1.28
CA ASN A 44 -9.76 4.19 -1.77
C ASN A 44 -10.60 4.76 -0.63
N GLN A 45 -11.25 5.89 -0.88
CA GLN A 45 -12.25 6.50 0.00
C GLN A 45 -13.55 6.64 -0.78
N ASN A 46 -14.65 6.07 -0.28
CA ASN A 46 -15.97 6.14 -0.94
C ASN A 46 -15.95 5.73 -2.43
N GLY A 47 -15.20 4.69 -2.77
CA GLY A 47 -15.07 4.19 -4.14
C GLY A 47 -14.15 5.02 -5.05
N ARG A 48 -13.49 6.06 -4.54
CA ARG A 48 -12.51 6.86 -5.27
C ARG A 48 -11.10 6.59 -4.75
N VAL A 49 -10.14 6.37 -5.64
CA VAL A 49 -8.71 6.32 -5.29
C VAL A 49 -8.27 7.70 -4.81
N VAL A 50 -7.82 7.80 -3.56
CA VAL A 50 -7.29 9.04 -2.96
C VAL A 50 -5.76 9.06 -2.95
N ALA A 51 -5.12 7.89 -2.92
CA ALA A 51 -3.66 7.75 -3.04
C ALA A 51 -3.30 6.39 -3.66
N SER A 52 -2.22 6.35 -4.43
CA SER A 52 -1.66 5.09 -4.94
C SER A 52 -0.21 5.27 -5.39
N GLY A 53 0.61 4.25 -5.24
CA GLY A 53 2.02 4.23 -5.67
C GLY A 53 2.61 2.82 -5.64
N GLU A 54 3.81 2.66 -6.20
CA GLU A 54 4.54 1.38 -6.27
C GLU A 54 5.95 1.46 -5.65
N ASP A 55 6.21 2.58 -5.00
CA ASP A 55 7.50 3.06 -4.53
C ASP A 55 7.53 3.27 -3.01
N LEU A 56 6.55 2.72 -2.29
CA LEU A 56 6.51 2.81 -0.83
C LEU A 56 7.65 1.97 -0.23
N TYR A 57 8.74 2.63 0.15
CA TYR A 57 9.90 2.01 0.76
C TYR A 57 9.84 2.09 2.28
N THR A 58 9.89 0.94 2.95
CA THR A 58 9.68 0.85 4.41
C THR A 58 10.95 0.93 5.25
N GLY A 59 12.14 0.91 4.63
CA GLY A 59 13.45 0.91 5.30
C GLY A 59 13.80 -0.37 6.10
N MET A 60 12.80 -1.02 6.70
CA MET A 60 12.89 -2.26 7.47
C MET A 60 11.88 -3.29 6.98
N PRO A 61 12.10 -4.59 7.22
CA PRO A 61 11.13 -5.64 6.88
C PRO A 61 9.79 -5.43 7.59
N LYS A 62 8.69 -5.43 6.83
CA LYS A 62 7.31 -5.28 7.35
C LYS A 62 6.33 -6.28 6.74
N THR A 63 5.21 -6.52 7.41
CA THR A 63 4.09 -7.33 6.90
C THR A 63 3.14 -6.48 6.06
N HIS A 64 2.23 -7.15 5.33
CA HIS A 64 1.19 -6.47 4.55
C HIS A 64 0.31 -5.56 5.43
N ASP A 65 -0.09 -6.03 6.62
CA ASP A 65 -0.85 -5.23 7.60
C ASP A 65 -0.08 -3.99 8.08
N GLU A 66 1.19 -4.17 8.44
CA GLU A 66 2.05 -3.07 8.91
C GLU A 66 2.21 -2.01 7.81
N VAL A 67 2.31 -2.43 6.55
CA VAL A 67 2.42 -1.52 5.40
C VAL A 67 1.07 -0.88 5.04
N ALA A 68 -0.05 -1.57 5.22
CA ALA A 68 -1.39 -1.02 4.99
C ALA A 68 -1.68 0.16 5.93
N ALA A 69 -1.30 0.03 7.20
CA ALA A 69 -1.39 1.13 8.16
C ALA A 69 -0.53 2.33 7.71
N LEU A 70 0.73 2.09 7.33
CA LEU A 70 1.65 3.14 6.88
C LEU A 70 1.17 3.84 5.60
N ALA A 71 0.64 3.07 4.64
CA ALA A 71 0.12 3.63 3.40
C ALA A 71 -1.08 4.55 3.65
N LEU A 72 -1.94 4.21 4.62
CA LEU A 72 -3.01 5.10 5.02
C LEU A 72 -2.46 6.37 5.69
N GLU A 73 -1.55 6.24 6.65
CA GLU A 73 -0.92 7.40 7.32
C GLU A 73 -0.31 8.37 6.29
N PHE A 74 0.46 7.84 5.35
CA PHE A 74 1.07 8.61 4.27
C PHE A 74 0.04 9.31 3.37
N SER A 75 -1.12 8.68 3.13
CA SER A 75 -2.20 9.28 2.34
C SER A 75 -2.97 10.38 3.06
N LEU A 76 -2.94 10.39 4.40
CA LEU A 76 -3.65 11.36 5.24
C LEU A 76 -2.80 12.58 5.60
N GLU A 77 -1.48 12.52 5.42
CA GLU A 77 -0.61 13.68 5.66
C GLU A 77 -0.83 14.77 4.59
N PRO A 78 -1.22 16.01 4.98
CA PRO A 78 -1.56 17.10 4.05
C PRO A 78 -0.36 17.70 3.27
N GLY A 79 0.74 16.97 3.16
CA GLY A 79 1.94 17.32 2.38
C GLY A 79 2.72 16.12 1.83
N GLY A 80 2.19 14.90 1.92
CA GLY A 80 2.90 13.64 1.63
C GLY A 80 3.15 13.31 0.15
N ALA A 81 2.86 14.22 -0.79
CA ALA A 81 3.28 14.07 -2.19
C ALA A 81 4.60 14.81 -2.41
N GLY A 82 5.71 14.29 -1.89
CA GLY A 82 7.01 14.90 -2.15
C GLY A 82 8.18 14.33 -1.38
N ARG A 83 8.74 13.22 -1.87
CA ARG A 83 10.18 13.12 -2.11
C ARG A 83 10.55 11.96 -3.00
#